data_AF-A0A7C0U9L2-F1
#
_entry.id   AF-A0A7C0U9L2-F1
#
_cell.length_a   1.000
_cell.length_b   1.000
_cell.length_c   1.000
_cell.angle_alpha   90.00
_cell.angle_beta   90.00
_cell.angle_gamma   90.00
#
_symmetry.space_group_name_H-M   'P 1'
#
loop_
_entity.id
_entity.type
_entity.pdbx_description
1 polymer ?
#
loop_
_entity_poly.entity_id
_entity_poly.type
_entity_poly.pdbx_seq_one_letter_code
_entity_poly.pdbx_strand_id
1 'polypeptide(L)'
;MKLAKTLKNQNTIIAILTILLILSLSYIGYSEYTGFIARKTWEAAQAGYTRGVLDTVTRLYKESEKCEPVPVMLGNKTRYLIDISCLRTRTESGTGPAEQINQTYKWP
;
A
#
# COMPACT_ATOMS: atom_id res chain seq x y z
N MET A 1 -53.06 33.19 33.55
CA MET A 1 -51.71 32.62 33.43
C MET A 1 -51.59 31.76 32.16
N LYS A 2 -51.31 32.35 30.98
CA LYS A 2 -50.98 31.58 29.76
C LYS A 2 -49.73 32.10 29.03
N LEU A 3 -49.21 33.26 29.42
CA LEU A 3 -48.13 33.94 28.70
C LEU A 3 -46.71 33.45 29.07
N ALA A 4 -46.49 33.00 30.32
CA ALA A 4 -45.18 32.51 30.76
C ALA A 4 -44.78 31.15 30.16
N LYS A 5 -45.76 30.34 29.73
CA LYS A 5 -45.51 28.99 29.18
C LYS A 5 -44.91 29.07 27.77
N THR A 6 -45.29 30.07 26.99
CA THR A 6 -44.81 30.27 25.61
C THR A 6 -43.36 30.76 25.56
N LEU A 7 -42.95 31.63 26.49
CA LEU A 7 -41.56 32.11 26.58
C LEU A 7 -40.59 30.98 27.00
N LYS A 8 -41.00 30.12 27.94
CA LYS A 8 -40.21 28.94 28.33
C LYS A 8 -40.05 27.95 27.18
N ASN A 9 -41.10 27.77 26.36
CA ASN A 9 -41.06 26.93 25.16
C ASN A 9 -40.17 27.52 24.05
N GLN A 10 -40.16 28.83 23.85
CA GLN A 10 -39.25 29.46 22.87
C GLN A 10 -37.78 29.34 23.30
N ASN A 11 -37.45 29.60 24.56
CA ASN A 11 -36.08 29.44 25.05
C ASN A 11 -35.60 27.98 25.03
N THR A 12 -36.48 27.01 25.27
CA THR A 12 -36.13 25.59 25.14
C THR A 12 -35.95 25.15 23.69
N ILE A 13 -36.78 25.65 22.77
CA ILE A 13 -36.60 25.39 21.33
C ILE A 13 -35.28 25.96 20.84
N ILE A 14 -34.92 27.19 21.23
CA ILE A 14 -33.65 27.82 20.87
C ILE A 14 -32.47 27.02 21.43
N ALA A 15 -32.56 26.55 22.68
CA ALA A 15 -31.52 25.73 23.31
C ALA A 15 -31.34 24.37 22.62
N ILE A 16 -32.43 23.71 22.21
CA ILE A 16 -32.37 22.45 21.46
C ILE A 16 -31.73 22.68 20.08
N LEU A 17 -32.08 23.78 19.42
CA LEU A 17 -31.58 24.11 18.09
C LEU A 17 -30.08 24.44 18.11
N THR A 18 -29.59 25.12 19.15
CA THR A 18 -28.15 25.36 19.32
C THR A 18 -27.38 24.08 19.64
N ILE A 19 -27.91 23.20 20.50
CA ILE A 19 -27.27 21.89 20.78
C ILE A 19 -27.16 21.04 19.51
N LEU A 20 -28.24 20.99 18.72
CA LEU A 20 -28.28 20.22 17.47
C LEU A 20 -27.29 20.78 16.44
N LEU A 21 -27.15 22.10 16.38
CA LEU A 21 -26.17 22.77 15.55
C LEU A 21 -24.73 22.41 15.97
N ILE A 22 -24.40 22.47 17.26
CA ILE A 22 -23.08 22.09 17.77
C ILE A 22 -22.76 20.61 17.49
N LEU A 23 -23.73 19.71 17.67
CA LEU A 23 -23.57 18.30 17.33
C LEU A 23 -23.27 18.10 15.83
N SER A 24 -23.99 18.80 14.96
CA SER A 24 -23.79 18.70 13.51
C SER A 24 -22.40 19.17 13.09
N LEU A 25 -21.93 20.30 13.64
CA LEU A 25 -20.60 20.84 13.39
C LEU A 25 -19.50 19.90 13.88
N SER A 26 -19.69 19.33 15.07
CA SER A 26 -18.74 18.37 15.65
C SER A 26 -18.65 17.10 14.80
N TYR A 27 -19.78 16.58 14.33
CA TYR A 27 -19.83 15.40 13.47
C TYR A 27 -19.13 15.63 12.13
N ILE A 28 -19.41 16.75 11.47
CA ILE A 28 -18.76 17.13 10.20
C ILE A 28 -17.25 17.30 10.39
N GLY A 29 -16.83 17.98 11.46
CA GLY A 29 -15.42 18.16 11.79
C GLY A 29 -14.70 16.82 12.00
N TYR A 30 -15.32 15.89 12.71
CA TYR A 30 -14.76 14.55 12.95
C TYR A 30 -14.68 13.71 11.66
N SER A 31 -15.72 13.77 10.83
CA SER A 31 -15.80 13.13 9.52
C SER A 31 -14.65 13.59 8.60
N GLU A 32 -14.46 14.90 8.45
CA GLU A 32 -13.38 15.46 7.63
C GLU A 32 -12.00 15.13 8.19
N TYR A 33 -11.82 15.22 9.52
CA TYR A 33 -10.54 14.92 10.15
C TYR A 33 -10.12 13.45 9.95
N THR A 34 -11.07 12.52 10.14
CA THR A 34 -10.83 11.09 9.91
C THR A 34 -10.59 10.78 8.43
N GLY A 35 -11.33 11.41 7.51
CA GLY A 35 -11.11 11.30 6.07
C GLY A 35 -9.74 11.82 5.62
N PHE A 36 -9.27 12.92 6.20
CA PHE A 36 -7.97 13.51 5.87
C PHE A 36 -6.79 12.66 6.36
N ILE A 37 -6.88 12.13 7.60
CA ILE A 37 -5.86 11.21 8.12
C ILE A 37 -5.85 9.89 7.36
N ALA A 38 -7.02 9.35 7.01
CA ALA A 38 -7.11 8.16 6.18
C ALA A 38 -6.40 8.38 4.84
N ARG A 39 -6.72 9.45 4.11
CA ARG A 39 -6.05 9.74 2.82
C ARG A 39 -4.52 9.82 2.95
N LYS A 40 -4.02 10.56 3.94
CA LYS A 40 -2.57 10.72 4.19
C LYS A 40 -1.89 9.38 4.49
N THR A 41 -2.52 8.53 5.28
CA THR A 41 -1.95 7.21 5.64
C THR A 41 -1.96 6.25 4.47
N TRP A 42 -3.01 6.24 3.66
CA TRP A 42 -3.08 5.46 2.42
C TRP A 42 -2.02 5.91 1.39
N GLU A 43 -1.87 7.22 1.17
CA GLU A 43 -0.84 7.77 0.29
C GLU A 43 0.58 7.41 0.77
N ALA A 44 0.85 7.57 2.07
CA ALA A 44 2.15 7.23 2.65
C ALA A 44 2.46 5.73 2.56
N ALA A 45 1.47 4.86 2.80
CA ALA A 45 1.62 3.42 2.67
C ALA A 45 1.92 3.01 1.21
N GLN A 46 1.19 3.58 0.25
CA GLN A 46 1.40 3.30 -1.17
C GLN A 46 2.76 3.81 -1.66
N ALA A 47 3.16 5.01 -1.23
CA ALA A 47 4.48 5.56 -1.54
C ALA A 47 5.60 4.71 -0.93
N GLY A 48 5.47 4.29 0.34
CA GLY A 48 6.43 3.43 1.02
C GLY A 48 6.57 2.06 0.37
N TYR A 49 5.44 1.44 -0.01
CA TYR A 49 5.44 0.15 -0.72
C TYR A 49 6.15 0.25 -2.07
N THR A 50 5.81 1.26 -2.88
CA THR A 50 6.40 1.47 -4.20
C THR A 50 7.92 1.71 -4.10
N ARG A 51 8.34 2.53 -3.13
CA ARG A 51 9.76 2.82 -2.89
C ARG A 51 10.52 1.58 -2.41
N GLY A 52 9.96 0.81 -1.49
CA GLY A 52 10.60 -0.40 -0.97
C GLY A 52 10.75 -1.51 -2.02
N VAL A 53 9.72 -1.70 -2.86
CA VAL A 53 9.80 -2.65 -3.99
C VAL A 53 10.87 -2.20 -4.98
N LEU A 54 10.91 -0.92 -5.35
CA LEU A 54 11.90 -0.40 -6.29
C LEU A 54 13.33 -0.55 -5.75
N ASP A 55 13.56 -0.27 -4.47
CA ASP A 55 14.87 -0.40 -3.80
C ASP A 55 15.32 -1.87 -3.75
N THR A 56 14.41 -2.78 -3.40
CA THR A 56 14.71 -4.21 -3.36
C THR A 56 15.06 -4.75 -4.75
N VAL A 57 14.28 -4.38 -5.77
CA VAL A 57 14.53 -4.81 -7.15
C VAL A 57 15.85 -4.23 -7.68
N THR A 58 16.14 -2.95 -7.43
CA THR A 58 17.40 -2.35 -7.87
C THR A 58 18.62 -2.94 -7.16
N ARG A 59 18.51 -3.29 -5.88
CA ARG A 59 19.57 -4.00 -5.16
C ARG A 59 19.79 -5.41 -5.71
N LEU A 60 18.71 -6.17 -5.92
CA LEU A 60 18.79 -7.50 -6.53
C LEU A 60 19.42 -7.44 -7.92
N TYR A 61 19.06 -6.46 -8.73
CA TYR A 61 19.62 -6.25 -10.05
C TYR A 61 21.14 -6.02 -9.99
N LYS A 62 21.59 -5.08 -9.13
CA LYS A 62 23.03 -4.80 -8.94
C LYS A 62 23.82 -5.97 -8.36
N GLU A 63 23.23 -6.75 -7.46
CA GLU A 63 23.89 -7.95 -6.91
C GLU A 63 23.94 -9.07 -7.97
N SER A 64 22.93 -9.19 -8.82
CA SER A 64 22.90 -10.19 -9.90
C SER A 64 23.90 -9.91 -11.04
N GLU A 65 24.31 -8.65 -11.26
CA GLU A 65 25.38 -8.29 -12.21
C GLU A 65 26.73 -8.93 -11.85
N LYS A 66 26.95 -9.29 -10.58
CA LYS A 66 28.17 -9.97 -10.13
C LYS A 66 28.21 -11.45 -10.50
N CYS A 67 27.18 -11.97 -11.16
CA CYS A 67 27.03 -13.39 -11.48
C CYS A 67 27.08 -14.33 -10.25
N GLU A 68 26.80 -13.78 -9.06
CA GLU A 68 26.71 -14.55 -7.82
C GLU A 68 25.23 -14.88 -7.54
N PRO A 69 24.90 -16.10 -7.10
CA PRO A 69 23.53 -16.48 -6.80
C PRO A 69 23.01 -15.71 -5.57
N VAL A 70 22.02 -14.84 -5.77
CA VAL A 70 21.45 -14.03 -4.70
C VAL A 70 20.24 -14.75 -4.10
N PRO A 71 20.21 -15.06 -2.79
CA PRO A 71 19.07 -15.71 -2.15
C PRO A 71 17.93 -14.72 -1.96
N VAL A 72 16.78 -14.98 -2.59
CA VAL A 72 15.52 -14.30 -2.33
C VAL A 72 14.64 -15.17 -1.46
N MET A 73 14.29 -14.62 -0.30
CA MET A 73 13.40 -15.24 0.67
C MET A 73 12.00 -14.67 0.53
N LEU A 74 11.04 -15.54 0.26
CA LEU A 74 9.61 -15.21 0.23
C LEU A 74 8.88 -16.18 1.17
N GLY A 75 8.62 -15.74 2.41
CA GLY A 75 8.05 -16.59 3.46
C GLY A 75 8.99 -17.74 3.84
N ASN A 76 8.53 -18.99 3.70
CA ASN A 76 9.31 -20.21 3.99
C ASN A 76 10.01 -20.80 2.74
N LYS A 77 10.05 -20.05 1.63
CA LYS A 77 10.72 -20.49 0.40
C LYS A 77 11.91 -19.58 0.12
N THR A 78 13.07 -20.19 -0.08
CA THR A 78 14.28 -19.51 -0.55
C THR A 78 14.54 -19.94 -1.99
N ARG A 79 14.69 -18.97 -2.88
CA ARG A 79 15.08 -19.20 -4.28
C ARG A 79 16.37 -18.42 -4.55
N TYR A 80 17.27 -18.99 -5.34
CA TYR A 80 18.48 -18.30 -5.78
C TYR A 80 18.22 -17.71 -7.15
N LEU A 81 18.42 -16.40 -7.28
CA LEU A 81 18.35 -15.68 -8.54
C LEU A 81 19.76 -15.51 -9.09
N ILE A 82 19.94 -15.80 -10.36
CA ILE A 82 21.14 -15.50 -11.13
C ILE A 82 20.72 -14.93 -12.48
N ASP A 83 21.48 -13.96 -12.98
CA ASP A 83 21.19 -13.39 -14.28
C ASP A 83 21.43 -14.43 -15.40
N ILE A 84 20.51 -14.48 -16.37
CA ILE A 84 20.56 -15.45 -17.46
C ILE A 84 21.77 -15.24 -18.38
N SER A 85 22.32 -14.03 -18.44
CA SER A 85 23.54 -13.74 -19.21
C SER A 85 24.75 -14.43 -18.60
N CYS A 86 24.81 -14.54 -17.27
CA CYS A 86 25.85 -15.28 -16.55
C CYS A 86 25.78 -16.80 -16.79
N LEU A 87 24.59 -17.33 -17.09
CA LEU A 87 24.42 -18.74 -17.44
C LEU A 87 24.94 -19.04 -18.85
N ARG A 88 24.77 -18.12 -19.82
CA ARG A 88 25.28 -18.32 -21.19
C ARG A 88 26.80 -18.46 -21.26
N THR A 89 27.54 -17.72 -20.43
CA THR A 89 29.01 -17.79 -20.42
C THR A 89 29.54 -19.12 -19.87
N ARG A 90 28.77 -19.84 -19.05
CA ARG A 90 29.14 -21.18 -18.56
C ARG A 90 28.81 -22.30 -19.55
N THR A 91 27.86 -22.09 -20.46
CA THR A 91 27.48 -23.10 -21.46
C THR A 91 28.53 -23.25 -22.57
N GLU A 92 29.45 -22.29 -22.74
CA GLU A 92 30.57 -22.39 -23.70
C GLU A 92 31.81 -23.11 -23.13
N SER A 93 31.83 -23.47 -21.84
CA SER A 93 32.95 -24.23 -21.24
C SER A 93 32.43 -25.31 -20.28
N GLY A 94 32.14 -26.49 -20.85
CA GLY A 94 32.15 -27.77 -20.12
C GLY A 94 30.82 -28.35 -19.64
N THR A 95 30.33 -29.35 -20.40
CA THR A 95 29.62 -30.60 -19.98
C THR A 95 28.26 -30.48 -19.25
N GLY A 96 27.20 -31.03 -19.89
CA GLY A 96 25.76 -30.88 -19.59
C GLY A 96 25.17 -31.58 -18.33
N PRO A 97 23.84 -31.91 -18.27
CA PRO A 97 22.91 -32.13 -19.39
C PRO A 97 21.81 -31.06 -19.55
N ALA A 98 21.28 -31.03 -20.76
CA ALA A 98 20.13 -30.26 -21.17
C ALA A 98 18.87 -30.61 -20.37
N GLU A 99 18.20 -29.60 -19.81
CA GLU A 99 16.77 -29.67 -19.55
C GLU A 99 16.08 -28.63 -20.44
N GLN A 100 15.52 -29.12 -21.55
CA GLN A 100 14.61 -28.37 -22.39
C GLN A 100 13.36 -28.00 -21.57
N ILE A 101 13.06 -26.70 -21.47
CA ILE A 101 11.66 -26.26 -21.35
C ILE A 101 11.37 -25.21 -22.42
N ASN A 102 11.11 -25.72 -23.61
CA ASN A 102 10.30 -25.02 -24.60
C ASN A 102 8.86 -24.97 -24.07
N GLN A 103 8.42 -23.83 -23.51
CA GLN A 103 7.00 -23.49 -23.45
C GLN A 103 6.78 -22.02 -23.78
N THR A 104 6.46 -21.84 -25.06
CA THR A 104 5.59 -20.82 -25.65
C THR A 104 4.62 -20.18 -24.65
N TYR A 105 4.80 -18.90 -24.33
CA TYR A 105 3.74 -18.04 -23.81
C TYR A 105 3.23 -17.15 -24.95
N LYS A 106 2.13 -17.62 -25.55
CA LYS A 106 1.25 -16.86 -26.44
C LYS A 106 0.41 -15.94 -25.53
N TRP A 107 0.58 -14.63 -25.67
CA TRP A 107 -0.24 -13.62 -24.98
C TRP A 107 -1.61 -13.50 -25.67
N PRO A 108 -2.73 -13.46 -24.92
CA PRO A 108 -3.95 -12.78 -25.35
C PRO A 108 -3.84 -11.26 -25.17
#